data_AF-A0A9W8QHD4-F1
#
_entry.id   AF-A0A9W8QHD4-F1
#
_cell.length_a   1.000
_cell.length_b   1.000
_cell.length_c   1.000
_cell.angle_alpha   90.00
_cell.angle_beta   90.00
_cell.angle_gamma   90.00
#
_symmetry.space_group_name_H-M   'P 1'
#
loop_
_entity.id
_entity.type
_entity.pdbx_description
1 polymer ?
#
loop_
_entity_poly.entity_id
_entity_poly.type
_entity_poly.pdbx_seq_one_letter_code
_entity_poly.pdbx_strand_id
1 'polypeptide(L)' 'MPTLFLSQCVDGVKYAFPKAMAHLDESCKYRRVFGHWEQVKAWPRIAKYLASDKRQKYGNGIYRHYPDGDVVPETVAAST' A
#
# COMPACT_ATOMS: atom_id res chain seq x y z
N MET A 1 -13.69 12.91 7.30
CA MET A 1 -12.27 13.31 7.16
C MET A 1 -11.43 12.08 6.90
N PRO A 2 -10.55 12.07 5.88
CA PRO A 2 -9.56 11.01 5.70
C PRO A 2 -8.66 10.89 6.94
N THR A 3 -8.32 9.67 7.33
CA THR A 3 -7.53 9.32 8.50
C THR A 3 -6.10 8.95 8.10
N LEU A 4 -5.12 9.48 8.83
CA LEU A 4 -3.70 9.21 8.56
C LEU A 4 -3.32 7.75 8.82
N PHE A 5 -3.94 7.13 9.83
CA PHE A 5 -3.66 5.74 10.21
C PHE A 5 -3.97 4.77 9.07
N LEU A 6 -5.17 4.84 8.49
CA LEU A 6 -5.56 3.95 7.39
C LEU A 6 -4.67 4.18 6.16
N SER A 7 -4.32 5.43 5.85
CA SER A 7 -3.39 5.73 4.76
C SER A 7 -2.02 5.11 4.98
N GLN A 8 -1.49 5.14 6.20
CA GLN A 8 -0.19 4.52 6.52
C GLN A 8 -0.25 2.99 6.37
N CYS A 9 -1.35 2.36 6.77
CA CYS A 9 -1.55 0.93 6.58
C CYS A 9 -1.61 0.55 5.10
N VAL A 10 -2.37 1.29 4.29
CA VAL A 10 -2.46 1.05 2.85
C VAL A 10 -1.10 1.24 2.17
N ASP A 11 -0.37 2.31 2.49
CA ASP A 11 0.96 2.58 1.90
C ASP A 11 1.96 1.46 2.24
N GLY A 12 1.95 0.96 3.47
CA GLY A 12 2.80 -0.14 3.91
C GLY A 12 2.47 -1.48 3.25
N VAL A 13 1.18 -1.81 3.11
CA VAL A 13 0.74 -3.04 2.43
C VAL A 13 1.03 -2.96 0.92
N LYS A 14 0.90 -1.79 0.28
CA LYS A 14 1.34 -1.57 -1.12
C LYS A 14 2.85 -1.81 -1.29
N TYR A 15 3.66 -1.57 -0.27
CA TYR A 15 5.09 -1.90 -0.28
C TYR A 15 5.35 -3.39 -0.05
N ALA A 16 4.67 -4.01 0.91
CA ALA A 16 4.91 -5.41 1.29
C ALA A 16 4.39 -6.41 0.23
N PHE A 17 3.26 -6.11 -0.41
CA PHE A 17 2.57 -7.00 -1.37
C PHE A 17 2.19 -6.25 -2.66
N PRO A 18 3.18 -5.84 -3.49
CA PRO A 18 2.93 -5.05 -4.67
C PRO A 18 2.03 -5.75 -5.70
N LYS A 19 2.19 -7.06 -5.95
CA LYS A 19 1.37 -7.81 -6.93
C LYS A 19 -0.07 -7.95 -6.45
N ALA A 20 -0.27 -8.37 -5.20
CA ALA A 20 -1.62 -8.52 -4.65
C ALA A 20 -2.36 -7.18 -4.63
N MET A 21 -1.68 -6.09 -4.25
CA MET A 21 -2.28 -4.76 -4.21
C MET A 21 -2.60 -4.20 -5.61
N ALA A 22 -1.79 -4.50 -6.63
CA ALA A 22 -2.09 -4.14 -8.02
C ALA A 22 -3.37 -4.84 -8.52
N HIS A 23 -3.48 -6.16 -8.30
CA HIS A 23 -4.68 -6.93 -8.64
C HIS A 23 -5.94 -6.39 -7.92
N LEU A 24 -5.83 -5.99 -6.66
CA LEU A 24 -6.94 -5.37 -5.92
C LEU A 24 -7.34 -4.00 -6.49
N ASP A 25 -6.37 -3.21 -6.98
CA ASP A 25 -6.62 -1.92 -7.64
C ASP A 25 -7.41 -2.14 -8.95
N GLU A 26 -6.96 -3.10 -9.77
CA GLU A 26 -7.61 -3.49 -11.02
C GLU A 26 -9.04 -3.99 -10.81
N SER A 27 -9.28 -4.76 -9.75
CA SER A 27 -10.62 -5.27 -9.42
C SER A 27 -11.67 -4.18 -9.17
N CYS A 28 -11.25 -2.92 -8.97
CA CYS A 28 -12.08 -1.76 -8.66
C CYS A 28 -12.97 -1.87 -7.41
N LYS A 29 -12.92 -2.98 -6.66
CA LYS A 29 -13.77 -3.24 -5.48
C LYS A 29 -13.46 -2.29 -4.32
N TYR A 30 -12.22 -1.81 -4.21
CA TYR A 30 -11.73 -1.04 -3.07
C TYR A 30 -11.42 0.43 -3.41
N ARG A 31 -12.03 0.98 -4.47
CA ARG A 31 -11.76 2.34 -4.97
C ARG A 31 -11.85 3.42 -3.89
N ARG A 32 -12.76 3.29 -2.91
CA ARG A 32 -12.87 4.22 -1.78
C ARG A 32 -11.65 4.20 -0.85
N VAL A 33 -11.05 3.04 -0.64
CA VAL A 33 -9.86 2.88 0.21
C VAL A 33 -8.63 3.47 -0.48
N PHE A 34 -8.48 3.20 -1.79
CA PHE A 34 -7.40 3.79 -2.58
C PHE A 34 -7.55 5.31 -2.72
N GLY A 35 -8.76 5.80 -3.00
CA GLY A 35 -9.03 7.24 -3.04
C GLY A 35 -8.78 7.95 -1.72
N HIS A 36 -9.03 7.29 -0.58
CA HIS A 36 -8.65 7.82 0.75
C HIS A 36 -7.14 7.97 0.89
N TRP A 37 -6.37 6.94 0.52
CA TRP A 37 -4.91 6.96 0.54
C TRP A 37 -4.33 8.06 -0.36
N GLU A 38 -4.87 8.23 -1.57
CA GLU A 38 -4.48 9.30 -2.50
C GLU A 38 -4.76 10.69 -1.92
N GLN A 39 -5.97 10.90 -1.37
CA GLN A 39 -6.35 12.17 -0.76
C GLN A 39 -5.41 12.56 0.39
N VAL A 40 -5.07 11.61 1.27
CA VAL A 40 -4.15 11.88 2.39
C VAL A 40 -2.75 12.22 1.89
N LYS A 41 -2.24 11.51 0.88
CA LYS A 41 -0.91 11.78 0.31
C LYS A 41 -0.83 13.13 -0.39
N ALA A 42 -1.94 13.60 -0.97
CA ALA A 42 -2.03 14.90 -1.64
C ALA A 42 -2.03 16.10 -0.67
N TRP A 43 -2.20 15.88 0.64
CA TRP A 43 -2.21 16.98 1.60
C TRP A 43 -0.84 17.67 1.67
N PRO A 44 -0.75 19.01 1.56
CA PRO A 44 0.54 19.71 1.43
C PRO A 44 1.53 19.40 2.55
N ARG A 45 1.06 19.32 3.81
CA ARG A 45 1.90 19.01 4.97
C ARG A 45 2.39 17.56 4.96
N ILE A 46 1.54 16.64 4.52
CA ILE A 46 1.88 15.22 4.42
C ILE A 46 2.85 15.01 3.26
N ALA A 47 2.55 15.53 2.07
CA ALA A 47 3.44 15.48 0.91
C ALA A 47 4.85 16.01 1.25
N LYS A 48 4.94 17.15 1.95
CA LYS A 48 6.22 17.70 2.43
C LYS A 48 6.95 16.76 3.39
N TYR A 49 6.25 16.12 4.31
CA TYR A 49 6.85 15.13 5.22
C TYR A 49 7.31 13.88 4.46
N LEU A 50 6.49 13.36 3.54
CA LEU A 50 6.79 12.17 2.75
C LEU A 50 8.03 12.35 1.86
N ALA A 51 8.31 13.59 1.42
CA ALA A 51 9.48 13.98 0.64
C ALA A 51 10.71 14.34 1.50
N SER A 52 10.56 14.43 2.83
CA SER A 52 11.66 14.81 3.71
C SER A 52 12.49 13.61 4.17
N ASP A 53 13.75 13.85 4.55
CA ASP A 53 14.63 12.83 5.12
C ASP A 53 14.16 12.29 6.48
N LYS A 54 13.20 12.96 7.12
CA LYS A 54 12.58 12.51 8.38
C LYS A 54 11.72 11.28 8.19
N ARG A 55 11.22 11.03 6.97
CA ARG A 55 10.45 9.81 6.68
C ARG A 55 11.41 8.67 6.43
N GLN A 56 11.36 7.67 7.32
CA GLN A 56 12.06 6.41 7.09
C GLN A 56 11.41 5.64 5.94
N LYS A 57 12.25 5.13 5.03
CA LYS A 57 11.79 4.23 3.96
C LYS A 57 11.41 2.87 4.54
N TYR A 58 10.49 2.18 3.87
CA TYR A 58 10.24 0.78 4.19
C TYR A 58 11.46 -0.09 3.88
N GLY A 59 11.51 -1.25 4.52
CA GLY A 59 12.65 -2.17 4.47
C GLY A 59 12.39 -3.36 5.36
N ASN A 60 13.35 -3.73 6.21
CA ASN A 60 13.23 -4.90 7.10
C ASN A 60 12.40 -4.64 8.38
N GLY A 61 11.43 -3.72 8.34
CA GLY A 61 10.54 -3.40 9.45
C GLY A 61 9.24 -4.20 9.44
N ILE A 62 8.15 -3.58 9.92
CA ILE A 62 6.80 -4.16 9.95
C ILE A 62 6.31 -4.49 8.54
N TYR A 63 6.38 -3.52 7.63
CA TYR A 63 6.08 -3.73 6.22
C TYR A 63 7.35 -4.17 5.51
N ARG A 64 7.44 -5.49 5.27
CA ARG A 64 8.57 -6.13 4.60
C ARG A 64 8.07 -6.87 3.38
N HIS A 65 8.75 -6.69 2.25
CA HIS A 65 8.43 -7.43 1.04
C HIS A 65 9.08 -8.80 1.06
N TYR A 66 8.27 -9.85 0.95
CA TYR A 66 8.69 -11.23 0.75
C TYR A 66 8.22 -11.69 -0.63
N PRO A 67 9.13 -11.91 -1.60
CA PRO A 67 8.74 -12.24 -2.97
C PRO A 67 7.84 -13.46 -3.09
N ASP A 68 8.10 -14.50 -2.30
CA ASP A 68 7.34 -15.76 -2.31
C ASP A 68 5.95 -15.63 -1.68
N GLY A 69 5.74 -14.59 -0.85
CA GLY A 69 4.46 -14.33 -0.19
C GLY A 69 3.55 -13.36 -0.95
N ASP A 70 4.04 -12.74 -2.02
CA ASP A 70 3.27 -11.81 -2.85
C ASP A 70 2.64 -12.55 -4.03
N VAL A 71 1.45 -13.10 -3.78
CA VAL A 71 0.68 -13.94 -4.72
C VAL A 71 -0.70 -13.32 -4.99
N VAL A 72 -1.23 -13.57 -6.19
CA VAL A 72 -2.62 -13.23 -6.55
C VAL A 72 -3.49 -14.49 -6.51
N PRO A 73 -4.82 -14.36 -6.33
CA PRO A 73 -5.72 -15.52 -6.19
C PRO A 73 -5.60 -16.56 -7.31
N GLU A 74 -5.32 -16.11 -8.54
CA GLU A 74 -5.12 -16.99 -9.70
C GLU A 74 -3.83 -17.82 -9.61
N THR A 75 -2.78 -17.30 -8.96
CA THR A 75 -1.51 -18.02 -8.76
C THR A 75 -1.64 -19.10 -7.68
N VAL A 76 -2.48 -18.88 -6.66
CA VAL A 76 -2.74 -19.85 -5.58
C VAL A 76 -3.53 -21.05 -6.11
N ALA A 77 -4.43 -20.83 -7.07
CA ALA A 77 -5.20 -21.89 -7.71
C ALA A 77 -4.37 -22.79 -8.64
N ALA A 78 -3.24 -22.28 -9.16
CA ALA A 78 -2.35 -23.04 -10.06
C ALA A 78 -1.27 -23.86 -9.32
N SER A 79 -1.12 -23.66 -8.01
CA SER A 79 -0.15 -24.38 -7.16
C SER A 79 -0.77 -25.50 -6.31
N THR A 80 -2.05 -25.83 -6.54
CA THR A 80 -2.77 -26.97 -5.93
C THR A 80 -3.08 -28.00 -7.01
#